data_AF-A0A6C0MCT4-F1
#
_entry.id   AF-A0A6C0MCT4-F1
#
_cell.length_a   1.000
_cell.length_b   1.000
_cell.length_c   1.000
_cell.angle_alpha   90.00
_cell.angle_beta   90.00
_cell.angle_gamma   90.00
#
_symmetry.space_group_name_H-M   'P 1'
#
loop_
_entity.id
_entity.type
_entity.pdbx_description
1 polymer ?
#
loop_
_entity_poly.entity_id
_entity_poly.type
_entity_poly.pdbx_seq_one_letter_code
_entity_poly.pdbx_strand_id
1 'polypeptide(L)'
;AAFIFLTVPTLGQQGILRELAKFNLSNSVLVALPGSATSLACKQTLVPTFAPIAVIESTTSPYACRRVKARVLMLGVKATFEVATTQPLSEEVKGRFEVLFPNPPQWYQHPASIFFSNTNPVAHPAGILAARDSIEQGILPVPKFYRQFVPQAITRVIAIDEERLSIVDALGLESETDFSYSKKWYGGHACNAREFYETYEGYAEIETPK
;
A
#
# COMPACT_ATOMS: atom_id res chain seq x y z
N ALA A 1 -15.11 -20.13 -4.46
CA ALA A 1 -13.88 -19.93 -3.67
C ALA A 1 -14.14 -19.13 -2.39
N ALA A 2 -13.49 -19.49 -1.28
CA ALA A 2 -13.47 -18.70 -0.04
C ALA A 2 -12.30 -17.71 -0.07
N PHE A 3 -12.45 -16.54 0.57
CA PHE A 3 -11.36 -15.56 0.68
C PHE A 3 -10.65 -15.68 2.03
N ILE A 4 -9.32 -15.68 2.00
CA ILE A 4 -8.47 -15.62 3.20
C ILE A 4 -7.68 -14.31 3.15
N PHE A 5 -7.90 -13.43 4.12
CA PHE A 5 -7.31 -12.10 4.14
C PHE A 5 -6.06 -12.04 5.04
N LEU A 6 -4.96 -11.56 4.48
CA LEU A 6 -3.71 -11.22 5.17
C LEU A 6 -3.66 -9.70 5.35
N THR A 7 -4.19 -9.22 6.47
CA THR A 7 -4.28 -7.78 6.82
C THR A 7 -3.31 -7.40 7.93
N VAL A 8 -2.10 -7.95 7.85
CA VAL A 8 -0.99 -7.67 8.77
C VAL A 8 0.15 -6.97 8.02
N PRO A 9 1.04 -6.24 8.71
CA PRO A 9 2.26 -5.72 8.10
C PRO A 9 3.01 -6.83 7.35
N THR A 10 3.65 -6.50 6.23
CA THR A 10 4.32 -7.47 5.35
C THR A 10 5.29 -8.39 6.09
N LEU A 11 6.03 -7.86 7.07
CA LEU A 11 6.94 -8.63 7.94
C LEU A 11 6.23 -9.79 8.67
N GLY A 12 4.96 -9.62 9.04
CA GLY A 12 4.15 -10.64 9.70
C GLY A 12 3.54 -11.67 8.76
N GLN A 13 3.47 -11.39 7.45
CA GLN A 13 2.80 -12.27 6.49
C GLN A 13 3.54 -13.60 6.34
N GLN A 14 4.88 -13.61 6.39
CA GLN A 14 5.66 -14.84 6.21
C GLN A 14 5.35 -15.91 7.27
N GLY A 15 5.17 -15.50 8.53
CA GLY A 15 4.79 -16.43 9.61
C GLY A 15 3.43 -17.06 9.35
N ILE A 16 2.45 -16.26 8.90
CA ILE A 16 1.11 -16.74 8.56
C ILE A 16 1.16 -17.69 7.35
N LEU A 17 1.93 -17.37 6.32
CA LEU A 17 2.08 -18.24 5.15
C LEU A 17 2.66 -19.62 5.51
N ARG A 18 3.61 -19.70 6.44
CA ARG A 18 4.16 -20.97 6.92
C ARG A 18 3.12 -21.82 7.66
N GLU A 19 2.22 -21.19 8.41
CA GLU A 19 1.10 -21.90 9.06
C GLU A 19 0.06 -22.35 8.03
N LEU A 20 -0.27 -21.50 7.06
CA LEU A 20 -1.20 -21.82 5.97
C LEU A 20 -0.69 -22.95 5.08
N ALA A 21 0.63 -23.11 4.91
CA ALA A 21 1.23 -24.18 4.12
C ALA A 21 0.87 -25.60 4.59
N LYS A 22 0.36 -25.74 5.81
CA LYS A 22 -0.09 -27.02 6.40
C LYS A 22 -1.49 -27.45 5.94
N PHE A 23 -2.21 -26.58 5.24
CA PHE A 23 -3.60 -26.80 4.83
C PHE A 23 -3.73 -26.85 3.31
N ASN A 24 -4.77 -27.54 2.82
CA ASN A 24 -5.13 -27.50 1.42
C ASN A 24 -5.94 -26.23 1.10
N LEU A 25 -5.33 -25.29 0.38
CA LEU A 25 -5.92 -24.01 0.02
C LEU A 25 -6.53 -24.00 -1.38
N SER A 26 -6.58 -25.13 -2.10
CA SER A 26 -6.96 -25.20 -3.52
C SER A 26 -8.37 -24.71 -3.86
N ASN A 27 -9.24 -24.51 -2.86
CA ASN A 27 -10.58 -23.93 -3.00
C ASN A 27 -10.68 -22.47 -2.52
N SER A 28 -9.54 -21.82 -2.29
CA SER A 28 -9.40 -20.51 -1.67
C SER A 28 -8.76 -19.50 -2.61
N VAL A 29 -9.04 -18.22 -2.38
CA VAL A 29 -8.26 -17.10 -2.91
C VAL A 29 -7.63 -16.39 -1.72
N LEU A 30 -6.31 -16.24 -1.75
CA LEU A 30 -5.58 -15.51 -0.72
C LEU A 30 -5.54 -14.04 -1.09
N VAL A 31 -5.78 -13.14 -0.14
CA VAL A 31 -5.79 -11.70 -0.37
C VAL A 31 -4.79 -11.04 0.57
N ALA A 32 -3.77 -10.37 0.02
CA ALA A 32 -2.84 -9.55 0.77
C ALA A 32 -3.25 -8.08 0.69
N LEU A 33 -3.56 -7.48 1.83
CA LEU A 33 -4.14 -6.13 1.90
C LEU A 33 -3.54 -5.34 3.07
N PRO A 34 -2.48 -4.54 2.83
CA PRO A 34 -1.75 -4.39 1.56
C PRO A 34 -0.87 -5.60 1.21
N GLY A 35 -0.59 -5.74 -0.09
CA GLY A 35 0.44 -6.64 -0.62
C GLY A 35 1.82 -6.00 -0.58
N SER A 36 2.85 -6.82 -0.84
CA SER A 36 4.25 -6.38 -1.00
C SER A 36 5.06 -7.54 -1.56
N ALA A 37 4.69 -7.99 -2.77
CA ALA A 37 5.18 -9.22 -3.40
C ALA A 37 4.81 -10.48 -2.60
N THR A 38 3.64 -10.48 -1.96
CA THR A 38 3.11 -11.62 -1.21
C THR A 38 2.92 -12.83 -2.11
N SER A 39 2.58 -12.62 -3.38
CA SER A 39 2.52 -13.67 -4.40
C SER A 39 3.85 -14.41 -4.59
N LEU A 40 4.99 -13.71 -4.56
CA LEU A 40 6.30 -14.35 -4.61
C LEU A 40 6.58 -15.15 -3.34
N ALA A 41 6.28 -14.59 -2.17
CA ALA A 41 6.41 -15.30 -0.90
C ALA A 41 5.54 -16.57 -0.85
N CYS A 42 4.33 -16.53 -1.43
CA CYS A 42 3.46 -17.70 -1.57
C CYS A 42 4.10 -18.79 -2.42
N LYS A 43 4.68 -18.45 -3.58
CA LYS A 43 5.37 -19.42 -4.45
C LYS A 43 6.55 -20.11 -3.75
N GLN A 44 7.23 -19.41 -2.84
CA GLN A 44 8.37 -19.95 -2.09
C GLN A 44 7.95 -20.78 -0.88
N THR A 45 6.75 -20.53 -0.32
CA THR A 45 6.35 -21.08 0.98
C THR A 45 5.29 -22.16 0.88
N LEU A 46 4.36 -22.06 -0.07
CA LEU A 46 3.22 -22.95 -0.19
C LEU A 46 3.54 -24.16 -1.08
N VAL A 47 3.00 -25.32 -0.70
CA VAL A 47 3.09 -26.53 -1.52
C VAL A 47 2.23 -26.34 -2.78
N PRO A 48 2.75 -26.49 -4.01
CA PRO A 48 2.03 -26.16 -5.24
C PRO A 48 0.66 -26.85 -5.39
N THR A 49 0.54 -28.11 -4.97
CA THR A 49 -0.73 -28.87 -5.03
C THR A 49 -1.78 -28.40 -4.03
N PHE A 50 -1.38 -27.67 -3.00
CA PHE A 50 -2.24 -27.11 -1.95
C PHE A 50 -2.32 -25.59 -2.02
N ALA A 51 -1.73 -24.97 -3.05
CA ALA A 51 -1.71 -23.53 -3.23
C ALA A 51 -3.14 -23.00 -3.49
N PRO A 52 -3.43 -21.73 -3.12
CA PRO A 52 -4.70 -21.10 -3.46
C PRO A 52 -4.87 -20.97 -4.97
N ILE A 53 -6.11 -20.84 -5.42
CA ILE A 53 -6.49 -20.61 -6.83
C ILE A 53 -5.74 -19.39 -7.38
N ALA A 54 -5.70 -18.33 -6.59
CA ALA A 54 -4.94 -17.13 -6.88
C ALA A 54 -4.56 -16.39 -5.60
N VAL A 55 -3.61 -15.47 -5.74
CA VAL A 55 -3.29 -14.45 -4.75
C VAL A 55 -3.70 -13.10 -5.32
N ILE A 56 -4.57 -12.37 -4.61
CA ILE A 56 -4.86 -10.96 -4.86
C ILE A 56 -3.95 -10.12 -3.97
N GLU A 57 -3.30 -9.10 -4.52
CA GLU A 57 -2.52 -8.12 -3.76
C GLU A 57 -3.10 -6.72 -3.98
N SER A 58 -3.10 -5.88 -2.94
CA SER A 58 -3.45 -4.46 -3.07
C SER A 58 -2.26 -3.53 -2.81
N THR A 59 -2.28 -2.33 -3.41
CA THR A 59 -1.24 -1.30 -3.23
C THR A 59 -1.22 -0.73 -1.82
N THR A 60 -2.40 -0.69 -1.20
CA THR A 60 -2.62 -0.05 0.09
C THR A 60 -3.82 -0.67 0.82
N SER A 61 -4.02 -0.30 2.08
CA SER A 61 -5.26 -0.58 2.78
C SER A 61 -6.37 0.34 2.24
N PRO A 62 -7.59 -0.15 1.98
CA PRO A 62 -8.73 0.68 1.57
C PRO A 62 -9.19 1.64 2.67
N TYR A 63 -8.74 1.41 3.91
CA TYR A 63 -9.11 2.17 5.09
C TYR A 63 -7.90 2.82 5.75
N ALA A 64 -8.05 4.08 6.13
CA ALA A 64 -7.22 4.72 7.15
C ALA A 64 -7.93 4.54 8.48
N CYS A 65 -7.36 3.75 9.39
CA CYS A 65 -7.96 3.48 10.68
C CYS A 65 -6.90 3.30 11.77
N ARG A 66 -7.32 3.45 13.03
CA ARG A 66 -6.46 3.20 14.19
C ARG A 66 -7.22 2.49 15.29
N ARG A 67 -6.57 1.53 15.95
CA ARG A 67 -7.12 0.90 17.14
C ARG A 67 -7.06 1.88 18.31
N VAL A 68 -8.21 2.10 18.96
CA VAL A 68 -8.36 2.86 20.20
C VAL A 68 -8.98 1.93 21.24
N LYS A 69 -8.13 1.35 22.10
CA LYS A 69 -8.52 0.29 23.04
C LYS A 69 -9.16 -0.90 22.30
N ALA A 70 -10.40 -1.24 22.62
CA ALA A 70 -11.18 -2.30 21.98
C ALA A 70 -11.99 -1.84 20.75
N ARG A 71 -11.84 -0.57 20.33
CA ARG A 71 -12.55 0.00 19.17
C ARG A 71 -11.59 0.29 18.03
N VAL A 72 -12.12 0.35 16.82
CA VAL A 72 -11.41 0.85 15.63
C VAL A 72 -12.01 2.21 15.28
N LEU A 73 -11.17 3.24 15.25
CA LEU A 73 -11.53 4.56 14.75
C LEU A 73 -11.23 4.60 13.25
N MET A 74 -12.26 4.84 12.45
CA MET A 74 -12.14 5.07 11.00
C MET A 74 -11.80 6.53 10.76
N LEU A 75 -10.61 6.78 10.21
CA LEU A 75 -10.13 8.12 9.86
C LEU A 75 -10.52 8.49 8.43
N GLY A 76 -10.65 7.49 7.55
CA GLY A 76 -11.05 7.70 6.17
C GLY A 76 -11.19 6.39 5.40
N VAL A 77 -11.89 6.48 4.28
CA VAL A 77 -12.04 5.41 3.29
C VAL A 77 -11.49 5.95 1.98
N LYS A 78 -10.57 5.22 1.34
CA LYS A 78 -10.00 5.65 0.07
C LYS A 78 -11.05 5.60 -1.03
N ALA A 79 -11.04 6.57 -1.94
CA ALA A 79 -12.00 6.62 -3.06
C ALA A 79 -11.85 5.43 -4.02
N THR A 80 -10.65 4.86 -4.10
CA THR A 80 -10.34 3.58 -4.74
C THR A 80 -8.99 3.06 -4.22
N PHE A 81 -8.60 1.88 -4.64
CA PHE A 81 -7.29 1.28 -4.41
C PHE A 81 -7.03 0.22 -5.48
N GLU A 82 -5.77 0.01 -5.82
CA GLU A 82 -5.40 -0.87 -6.90
C GLU A 82 -5.20 -2.29 -6.39
N VAL A 83 -5.63 -3.27 -7.18
CA VAL A 83 -5.46 -4.70 -6.92
C VAL A 83 -5.02 -5.43 -8.17
N ALA A 84 -4.28 -6.53 -8.01
CA ALA A 84 -4.01 -7.45 -9.10
C ALA A 84 -4.01 -8.89 -8.57
N THR A 85 -4.23 -9.85 -9.48
CA THR A 85 -4.29 -11.27 -9.17
C THR A 85 -3.20 -12.04 -9.90
N THR A 86 -2.65 -13.08 -9.27
CA THR A 86 -1.63 -13.95 -9.89
C THR A 86 -2.17 -14.85 -11.00
N GLN A 87 -3.48 -15.09 -11.01
CA GLN A 87 -4.18 -15.93 -11.99
C GLN A 87 -5.53 -15.28 -12.35
N PRO A 88 -6.02 -15.43 -13.59
CA PRO A 88 -7.35 -14.95 -13.96
C PRO A 88 -8.42 -15.52 -13.02
N LEU A 89 -9.26 -14.63 -12.50
CA LEU A 89 -10.42 -14.99 -11.68
C LEU A 89 -11.67 -14.89 -12.54
N SER A 90 -12.66 -15.76 -12.29
CA SER A 90 -13.97 -15.61 -12.91
C SER A 90 -14.63 -14.30 -12.45
N GLU A 91 -15.47 -13.74 -13.30
CA GLU A 91 -16.20 -12.50 -12.99
C GLU A 91 -17.08 -12.63 -11.74
N GLU A 92 -17.61 -13.84 -11.46
CA GLU A 92 -18.31 -14.13 -10.20
C GLU A 92 -17.40 -13.94 -8.97
N VAL A 93 -16.16 -14.46 -9.02
CA VAL A 93 -15.22 -14.32 -7.90
C VAL A 93 -14.75 -12.88 -7.76
N LYS A 94 -14.48 -12.16 -8.85
CA LYS A 94 -14.15 -10.73 -8.81
C LYS A 94 -15.29 -9.91 -8.22
N GLY A 95 -16.52 -10.10 -8.70
CA GLY A 95 -17.70 -9.39 -8.18
C GLY A 95 -17.90 -9.66 -6.69
N ARG A 96 -17.73 -10.91 -6.24
CA ARG A 96 -17.78 -11.27 -4.82
C ARG A 96 -16.68 -10.61 -3.98
N PHE A 97 -15.51 -10.34 -4.56
CA PHE A 97 -14.43 -9.61 -3.90
C PHE A 97 -14.72 -8.11 -3.82
N GLU A 98 -15.16 -7.51 -4.93
CA GLU A 98 -15.42 -6.08 -5.04
C GLU A 98 -16.51 -5.61 -4.07
N VAL A 99 -17.59 -6.38 -3.90
CA VAL A 99 -18.69 -6.03 -2.98
C VAL A 99 -18.29 -6.02 -1.50
N LEU A 100 -17.09 -6.52 -1.16
CA LEU A 100 -16.57 -6.47 0.22
C LEU A 100 -16.08 -5.07 0.60
N PHE A 101 -15.93 -4.17 -0.38
CA PHE A 101 -15.43 -2.82 -0.17
C PHE A 101 -16.50 -1.80 -0.52
N PRO A 102 -16.58 -0.68 0.22
CA PRO A 102 -17.55 0.38 -0.05
C PRO A 102 -17.28 1.09 -1.38
N ASN A 103 -16.01 1.15 -1.79
CA ASN A 103 -15.57 1.73 -3.05
C ASN A 103 -14.88 0.65 -3.90
N PRO A 104 -15.15 0.62 -5.22
CA PRO A 104 -14.61 -0.42 -6.08
C PRO A 104 -13.08 -0.29 -6.21
N PRO A 105 -12.34 -1.42 -6.15
CA PRO A 105 -10.93 -1.43 -6.47
C PRO A 105 -10.69 -1.23 -7.97
N GLN A 106 -9.50 -0.78 -8.33
CA GLN A 106 -9.01 -0.74 -9.71
C GLN A 106 -8.16 -1.97 -9.99
N TRP A 107 -8.55 -2.79 -10.97
CA TRP A 107 -7.78 -3.98 -11.35
C TRP A 107 -6.61 -3.64 -12.27
N TYR A 108 -5.40 -3.96 -11.83
CA TYR A 108 -4.19 -4.00 -12.65
C TYR A 108 -3.97 -5.40 -13.21
N GLN A 109 -3.21 -5.48 -14.29
CA GLN A 109 -2.92 -6.70 -15.02
C GLN A 109 -1.99 -7.64 -14.25
N HIS A 110 -1.04 -7.10 -13.47
CA HIS A 110 0.01 -7.90 -12.85
C HIS A 110 0.30 -7.51 -11.39
N PRO A 111 0.51 -8.48 -10.47
CA PRO A 111 0.93 -8.19 -9.08
C PRO A 111 2.24 -7.40 -8.97
N ALA A 112 3.10 -7.44 -9.98
CA ALA A 112 4.29 -6.58 -10.02
C ALA A 112 3.93 -5.09 -10.13
N SER A 113 2.88 -4.74 -10.88
CA SER A 113 2.34 -3.38 -10.92
C SER A 113 1.97 -2.91 -9.50
N ILE A 114 1.34 -3.79 -8.71
CA ILE A 114 0.98 -3.51 -7.31
C ILE A 114 2.21 -3.27 -6.43
N PHE A 115 3.25 -4.09 -6.57
CA PHE A 115 4.50 -3.91 -5.83
C PHE A 115 5.15 -2.54 -6.12
N PHE A 116 5.24 -2.17 -7.41
CA PHE A 116 5.83 -0.88 -7.79
C PHE A 116 4.91 0.31 -7.50
N SER A 117 3.62 0.10 -7.29
CA SER A 117 2.65 1.15 -6.96
C SER A 117 2.56 1.47 -5.45
N ASN A 118 3.39 0.83 -4.62
CA ASN A 118 3.53 1.19 -3.21
C ASN A 118 4.31 2.51 -3.10
N THR A 119 3.65 3.56 -2.60
CA THR A 119 4.24 4.90 -2.50
C THR A 119 5.04 5.12 -1.20
N ASN A 120 4.91 4.24 -0.20
CA ASN A 120 5.61 4.41 1.08
C ASN A 120 7.14 4.51 0.93
N PRO A 121 7.82 3.68 0.10
CA PRO A 121 9.26 3.79 -0.13
C PRO A 121 9.69 5.06 -0.88
N VAL A 122 8.75 5.77 -1.52
CA VAL A 122 9.02 7.02 -2.24
C VAL A 122 9.08 8.20 -1.26
N ALA A 123 8.06 8.33 -0.41
CA ALA A 123 7.93 9.48 0.50
C ALA A 123 8.66 9.30 1.83
N HIS A 124 8.57 8.12 2.46
CA HIS A 124 8.99 7.96 3.85
C HIS A 124 10.51 8.04 4.06
N PRO A 125 11.37 7.38 3.27
CA PRO A 125 12.82 7.45 3.49
C PRO A 125 13.36 8.88 3.40
N ALA A 126 12.91 9.64 2.41
CA ALA A 126 13.30 11.04 2.23
C ALA A 126 12.84 11.91 3.40
N GLY A 127 11.58 11.77 3.84
CA GLY A 127 11.05 12.48 5.00
C GLY A 127 11.74 12.11 6.31
N ILE A 128 12.08 10.82 6.52
CA ILE A 128 12.79 10.36 7.72
C ILE A 128 14.19 10.98 7.80
N LEU A 129 14.90 11.08 6.67
CA LEU A 129 16.22 11.72 6.64
C LEU A 129 16.12 13.22 7.00
N ALA A 130 15.13 13.94 6.45
CA ALA A 130 14.90 15.35 6.80
C ALA A 130 14.51 15.53 8.29
N ALA A 131 13.70 14.61 8.82
CA ALA A 131 13.33 14.59 10.23
C ALA A 131 14.55 14.37 11.14
N ARG A 132 15.40 13.39 10.80
CA ARG A 132 16.65 13.12 11.52
C ARG A 132 17.53 14.34 11.56
N ASP A 133 17.80 14.96 10.40
CA ASP A 133 18.67 16.13 10.32
C ASP A 133 18.15 17.28 11.19
N SER A 134 16.84 17.47 11.25
CA SER A 134 16.21 18.49 12.12
C SER A 134 16.30 18.17 13.62
N ILE A 135 16.15 16.89 13.99
CA ILE A 135 16.31 16.43 15.37
C ILE A 135 17.76 16.59 15.83
N GLU A 136 18.74 16.24 14.98
CA GLU A 136 20.17 16.40 15.26
C GLU A 136 20.57 17.88 15.42
N GLN A 137 19.86 18.80 14.76
CA GLN A 137 20.01 20.25 14.92
C GLN A 137 19.30 20.82 16.15
N GLY A 138 18.57 20.00 16.92
CA GLY A 138 17.90 20.42 18.15
C GLY A 138 16.58 21.17 17.93
N ILE A 139 15.92 21.00 16.77
CA ILE A 139 14.64 21.66 16.48
C ILE A 139 13.53 21.07 17.37
N LEU A 140 12.92 21.91 18.22
CA LEU A 140 11.82 21.55 19.11
C LEU A 140 10.71 22.62 19.10
N PRO A 141 9.41 22.22 19.17
CA PRO A 141 8.93 20.84 19.10
C PRO A 141 9.19 20.23 17.73
N VAL A 142 9.34 18.89 17.67
CA VAL A 142 9.55 18.19 16.40
C VAL A 142 8.32 18.42 15.51
N PRO A 143 8.48 18.98 14.30
CA PRO A 143 7.37 19.18 13.37
C PRO A 143 6.63 17.90 13.00
N LYS A 144 5.43 18.05 12.46
CA LYS A 144 4.61 16.95 11.96
C LYS A 144 5.25 16.32 10.73
N PHE A 145 5.22 14.99 10.64
CA PHE A 145 6.02 14.24 9.67
C PHE A 145 5.70 14.62 8.22
N TYR A 146 4.46 14.36 7.81
CA TYR A 146 4.02 14.59 6.44
C TYR A 146 3.89 16.08 6.11
N ARG A 147 3.44 16.92 7.04
CA ARG A 147 3.25 18.36 6.76
C ARG A 147 4.55 19.15 6.64
N GLN A 148 5.62 18.69 7.28
CA GLN A 148 6.88 19.44 7.30
C GLN A 148 8.00 18.71 6.55
N PHE A 149 8.30 17.48 6.94
CA PHE A 149 9.53 16.82 6.51
C PHE A 149 9.45 16.25 5.09
N VAL A 150 8.28 15.74 4.68
CA VAL A 150 8.10 15.26 3.30
C VAL A 150 8.18 16.43 2.29
N PRO A 151 7.51 17.59 2.50
CA PRO A 151 7.68 18.79 1.68
C PRO A 151 9.11 19.32 1.61
N GLN A 152 9.84 19.32 2.74
CA GLN A 152 11.26 19.69 2.77
C GLN A 152 12.11 18.78 1.88
N ALA A 153 11.79 17.48 1.87
CA ALA A 153 12.49 16.48 1.09
C ALA A 153 11.92 16.27 -0.34
N ILE A 154 11.00 17.12 -0.80
CA ILE A 154 10.17 16.81 -1.98
C ILE A 154 10.99 16.57 -3.26
N THR A 155 12.11 17.27 -3.45
CA THR A 155 12.97 17.06 -4.62
C THR A 155 13.52 15.63 -4.65
N ARG A 156 13.86 15.05 -3.49
CA ARG A 156 14.30 13.66 -3.40
C ARG A 156 13.14 12.68 -3.55
N VAL A 157 11.96 13.02 -3.03
CA VAL A 157 10.73 12.22 -3.23
C VAL A 157 10.42 12.09 -4.72
N ILE A 158 10.42 13.20 -5.46
CA ILE A 158 10.17 13.21 -6.91
C ILE A 158 11.23 12.38 -7.67
N ALA A 159 12.52 12.56 -7.36
CA ALA A 159 13.59 11.80 -8.01
C ALA A 159 13.46 10.28 -7.79
N ILE A 160 13.14 9.84 -6.56
CA ILE A 160 12.89 8.42 -6.27
C ILE A 160 11.67 7.91 -7.05
N ASP A 161 10.62 8.74 -7.15
CA ASP A 161 9.41 8.38 -7.87
C ASP A 161 9.66 8.23 -9.38
N GLU A 162 10.46 9.11 -9.98
CA GLU A 162 10.88 9.06 -11.37
C GLU A 162 11.73 7.81 -11.66
N GLU A 163 12.70 7.48 -10.80
CA GLU A 163 13.48 6.26 -10.89
C GLU A 163 12.57 5.02 -10.85
N ARG A 164 11.65 4.96 -9.88
CA ARG A 164 10.65 3.89 -9.75
C ARG A 164 9.80 3.76 -11.02
N LEU A 165 9.33 4.87 -11.58
CA LEU A 165 8.50 4.87 -12.80
C LEU A 165 9.28 4.48 -14.05
N SER A 166 10.59 4.78 -14.13
CA SER A 166 11.43 4.29 -15.23
C SER A 166 11.54 2.76 -15.23
N ILE A 167 11.56 2.11 -14.06
CA ILE A 167 11.53 0.66 -13.93
C ILE A 167 10.15 0.11 -14.37
N VAL A 168 9.07 0.79 -13.95
CA VAL A 168 7.70 0.41 -14.37
C VAL A 168 7.57 0.43 -15.89
N ASP A 169 8.03 1.50 -16.54
CA ASP A 169 8.00 1.67 -18.00
C ASP A 169 8.84 0.59 -18.70
N ALA A 170 10.07 0.37 -18.25
CA ALA A 170 10.97 -0.64 -18.80
C ALA A 170 10.40 -2.08 -18.70
N LEU A 171 9.52 -2.34 -17.73
CA LEU A 171 8.87 -3.63 -17.52
C LEU A 171 7.47 -3.71 -18.16
N GLY A 172 6.96 -2.63 -18.76
CA GLY A 172 5.61 -2.58 -19.33
C GLY A 172 4.52 -2.74 -18.27
N LEU A 173 4.75 -2.23 -17.06
CA LEU A 173 3.83 -2.34 -15.92
C LEU A 173 2.94 -1.11 -15.77
N GLU A 174 1.90 -1.25 -14.95
CA GLU A 174 1.01 -0.14 -14.59
C GLU A 174 1.47 0.49 -13.28
N SER A 175 1.61 1.81 -13.27
CA SER A 175 1.72 2.59 -12.03
C SER A 175 1.47 4.07 -12.32
N GLU A 176 1.18 4.83 -11.27
CA GLU A 176 1.14 6.29 -11.31
C GLU A 176 2.15 6.90 -10.35
N THR A 177 2.33 8.22 -10.38
CA THR A 177 3.18 8.95 -9.43
C THR A 177 2.63 8.86 -8.01
N ASP A 178 3.48 9.05 -7.00
CA ASP A 178 3.09 9.18 -5.60
C ASP A 178 2.00 10.24 -5.40
N PHE A 179 2.13 11.37 -6.10
CA PHE A 179 1.14 12.44 -6.07
C PHE A 179 -0.19 12.05 -6.71
N SER A 180 -0.16 11.39 -7.86
CA SER A 180 -1.37 10.90 -8.53
C SER A 180 -2.09 9.89 -7.65
N TYR A 181 -1.39 8.93 -7.02
CA TYR A 181 -2.00 8.01 -6.06
C TYR A 181 -2.57 8.73 -4.84
N SER A 182 -1.83 9.68 -4.27
CA SER A 182 -2.30 10.49 -3.15
C SER A 182 -3.61 11.20 -3.46
N LYS A 183 -3.71 11.85 -4.62
CA LYS A 183 -4.96 12.46 -5.09
C LYS A 183 -6.04 11.45 -5.41
N LYS A 184 -5.69 10.32 -6.01
CA LYS A 184 -6.66 9.27 -6.36
C LYS A 184 -7.28 8.66 -5.11
N TRP A 185 -6.49 8.39 -4.09
CA TRP A 185 -6.95 7.76 -2.86
C TRP A 185 -7.71 8.72 -1.95
N TYR A 186 -7.26 9.98 -1.85
CA TYR A 186 -7.70 10.91 -0.83
C TYR A 186 -8.40 12.17 -1.37
N GLY A 187 -8.37 12.41 -2.68
CA GLY A 187 -8.93 13.60 -3.32
C GLY A 187 -8.07 14.85 -3.12
N GLY A 188 -8.73 16.01 -3.01
CA GLY A 188 -8.09 17.30 -2.74
C GLY A 188 -7.81 18.15 -3.99
N HIS A 189 -7.52 19.43 -3.74
CA HIS A 189 -7.32 20.46 -4.76
C HIS A 189 -5.86 20.77 -5.07
N ALA A 190 -4.91 20.12 -4.38
CA ALA A 190 -3.49 20.34 -4.58
C ALA A 190 -3.10 20.15 -6.06
N CYS A 191 -2.24 21.06 -6.53
CA CYS A 191 -1.73 21.10 -7.90
C CYS A 191 -0.41 20.33 -8.05
N ASN A 192 0.29 20.06 -6.94
CA ASN A 192 1.55 19.32 -6.94
C ASN A 192 1.74 18.52 -5.64
N ALA A 193 2.76 17.64 -5.65
CA ALA A 193 3.09 16.76 -4.54
C ALA A 193 3.38 17.51 -3.23
N ARG A 194 4.18 18.59 -3.29
CA ARG A 194 4.53 19.40 -2.10
C ARG A 194 3.27 19.95 -1.43
N GLU A 195 2.43 20.63 -2.22
CA GLU A 195 1.19 21.22 -1.75
C GLU A 195 0.26 20.16 -1.15
N PHE A 196 0.18 18.97 -1.75
CA PHE A 196 -0.62 17.87 -1.21
C PHE A 196 -0.18 17.50 0.21
N TYR A 197 1.12 17.28 0.43
CA TYR A 197 1.65 16.91 1.74
C TYR A 197 1.48 18.03 2.78
N GLU A 198 1.60 19.29 2.37
CA GLU A 198 1.41 20.46 3.25
C GLU A 198 -0.06 20.64 3.66
N THR A 199 -1.01 20.39 2.75
CA THR A 199 -2.42 20.80 2.91
C THR A 199 -3.39 19.67 3.22
N TYR A 200 -3.06 18.40 2.95
CA TYR A 200 -3.99 17.30 3.20
C TYR A 200 -4.26 17.12 4.70
N GLU A 201 -5.53 17.29 5.10
CA GLU A 201 -5.96 17.24 6.50
C GLU A 201 -5.72 15.89 7.18
N GLY A 202 -5.77 14.78 6.43
CA GLY A 202 -5.45 13.45 6.98
C GLY A 202 -4.00 13.31 7.47
N TYR A 203 -3.11 14.24 7.11
CA TYR A 203 -1.72 14.30 7.52
C TYR A 203 -1.43 15.31 8.64
N ALA A 204 -2.41 16.11 9.04
CA ALA A 204 -2.25 17.19 10.03
C ALA A 204 -1.71 16.70 11.38
N GLU A 205 -2.22 15.56 11.84
CA GLU A 205 -1.96 15.05 13.20
C GLU A 205 -0.92 13.92 13.24
N ILE A 206 -0.24 13.64 12.14
CA ILE A 206 0.77 12.58 12.11
C ILE A 206 2.08 13.08 12.71
N GLU A 207 2.36 12.60 13.92
CA GLU A 207 3.61 12.85 14.63
C GLU A 207 4.81 12.24 13.91
N THR A 208 5.96 12.90 14.04
CA THR A 208 7.24 12.37 13.59
C THR A 208 7.67 11.21 14.48
N PRO A 209 8.06 10.05 13.89
CA PRO A 209 8.63 8.95 14.65
C PRO A 209 9.84 9.40 15.49
N LYS A 210 9.91 8.93 16.73
CA LYS A 210 11.00 9.19 17.68
C LYS A 210 11.83 7.94 17.89
#